data_AF-A0A3N2I966-F1
#
_entry.id   AF-A0A3N2I966-F1
#
_cell.length_a   1.000
_cell.length_b   1.000
_cell.length_c   1.000
_cell.angle_alpha   90.00
_cell.angle_beta   90.00
_cell.angle_gamma   90.00
#
_symmetry.space_group_name_H-M   'P 1'
#
loop_
_entity.id
_entity.type
_entity.pdbx_description
1 polymer ?
#
loop_
_entity_poly.entity_id
_entity_poly.type
_entity_poly.pdbx_seq_one_letter_code
_entity_poly.pdbx_strand_id
1 'polypeptide(L)'
;MRIDDGRPVRVDLGPRPRFIWWGQDVDDETRDAIATQGTLVETFPTEDAARCHAEQQSWPSGPPEALSIVDVRGVKDYLDRKVNTLDEEAALTCVNLADDVRHSLHLPRSRSRAVQAVYDKLVERQFPYLTDDSRSDALNRWSSQELGQLQKMLRSSLRCLETGLAEPWYAVG
;
A
#
# COMPACT_ATOMS: atom_id res chain seq x y z
N MET A 1 8.80 -13.69 12.79
CA MET A 1 8.10 -12.74 11.90
C MET A 1 7.52 -11.60 12.74
N ARG A 2 7.38 -10.38 12.19
CA ARG A 2 6.86 -9.19 12.90
C ARG A 2 5.35 -8.96 12.69
N ILE A 3 4.61 -9.98 12.26
CA ILE A 3 3.19 -9.85 11.91
C ILE A 3 2.39 -10.78 12.81
N ASP A 4 1.33 -10.26 13.46
CA ASP A 4 0.53 -10.99 14.44
C ASP A 4 -0.68 -11.72 13.83
N ASP A 5 -1.31 -11.13 12.80
CA ASP A 5 -2.56 -11.62 12.21
C ASP A 5 -2.53 -11.65 10.67
N GLY A 6 -1.41 -12.12 10.13
CA GLY A 6 -1.14 -11.96 8.71
C GLY A 6 -2.09 -12.72 7.79
N ARG A 7 -2.24 -12.20 6.58
CA ARG A 7 -3.08 -12.78 5.52
C ARG A 7 -2.45 -12.55 4.15
N PRO A 8 -2.76 -13.40 3.15
CA PRO A 8 -2.36 -13.13 1.79
C PRO A 8 -3.14 -11.93 1.24
N VAL A 9 -2.43 -10.99 0.63
CA VAL A 9 -3.02 -9.85 -0.10
C VAL A 9 -2.51 -9.84 -1.52
N ARG A 10 -3.43 -9.71 -2.48
CA ARG A 10 -3.10 -9.58 -3.90
C ARG A 10 -2.74 -8.14 -4.24
N VAL A 11 -1.61 -7.93 -4.89
CA VAL A 11 -1.14 -6.62 -5.37
C VAL A 11 -1.03 -6.63 -6.89
N ASP A 12 -1.81 -5.76 -7.54
CA ASP A 12 -1.83 -5.60 -8.99
C ASP A 12 -0.98 -4.37 -9.38
N LEU A 13 0.32 -4.58 -9.54
CA LEU A 13 1.29 -3.53 -9.92
C LEU A 13 1.74 -3.61 -11.39
N GLY A 14 1.64 -4.80 -11.99
CA GLY A 14 2.12 -5.09 -13.34
C GLY A 14 1.25 -6.10 -14.07
N PRO A 15 1.74 -6.69 -15.18
CA PRO A 15 0.96 -7.63 -15.98
C PRO A 15 0.64 -8.95 -15.26
N ARG A 16 1.35 -9.23 -14.16
CA ARG A 16 1.14 -10.41 -13.32
C ARG A 16 0.86 -9.95 -11.89
N PRO A 17 -0.28 -10.35 -11.29
CA PRO A 17 -0.55 -10.06 -9.89
C PRO A 17 0.48 -10.76 -9.00
N ARG A 18 0.74 -10.19 -7.84
CA ARG A 18 1.60 -10.77 -6.80
C ARG A 18 0.82 -10.93 -5.52
N PHE A 19 1.21 -11.89 -4.71
CA PHE A 19 0.66 -12.08 -3.38
C PHE A 19 1.73 -11.76 -2.35
N ILE A 20 1.30 -11.19 -1.24
CA ILE A 20 2.11 -10.62 -0.18
C ILE A 20 1.54 -11.10 1.14
N TRP A 21 2.35 -11.28 2.17
CA TRP A 21 1.84 -11.57 3.51
C TRP A 21 1.83 -10.28 4.35
N TRP A 22 0.64 -9.84 4.74
CA TRP A 22 0.39 -8.51 5.33
C TRP A 22 -0.55 -8.64 6.53
N GLY A 23 -0.25 -7.94 7.62
CA GLY A 23 -1.08 -7.84 8.83
C GLY A 23 -0.47 -6.89 9.86
N GLN A 24 -1.03 -6.85 11.06
CA GLN A 24 -0.63 -5.98 12.17
C GLN A 24 0.83 -6.21 12.60
N ASP A 25 1.60 -5.14 12.77
CA ASP A 25 2.95 -5.22 13.35
C ASP A 25 2.87 -5.59 14.84
N VAL A 26 3.62 -6.61 15.25
CA VAL A 26 3.70 -7.08 16.64
C VAL A 26 4.25 -6.03 17.62
N ASP A 27 5.06 -5.08 17.13
CA ASP A 27 5.69 -4.04 17.96
C ASP A 27 4.96 -2.69 17.89
N ASP A 28 3.99 -2.53 16.98
CA ASP A 28 3.25 -1.27 16.79
C ASP A 28 1.81 -1.54 16.35
N GLU A 29 0.89 -1.54 17.33
CA GLU A 29 -0.56 -1.73 17.14
C GLU A 29 -1.23 -0.67 16.23
N THR A 30 -0.50 0.38 15.83
CA THR A 30 -1.01 1.43 14.94
C THR A 30 -0.60 1.24 13.47
N ARG A 31 0.15 0.17 13.17
CA ARG A 31 0.73 -0.06 11.85
C ARG A 31 0.63 -1.49 11.40
N ASP A 32 0.40 -1.67 10.12
CA ASP A 32 0.62 -2.96 9.51
C ASP A 32 2.08 -3.14 9.07
N ALA A 33 2.50 -4.40 9.00
CA ALA A 33 3.77 -4.85 8.48
C ALA A 33 3.58 -5.93 7.42
N ILE A 34 4.58 -6.03 6.54
CA ILE A 34 4.62 -6.93 5.40
C ILE A 34 5.81 -7.87 5.57
N ALA A 35 5.64 -9.14 5.21
CA ALA A 35 6.72 -10.10 5.26
C ALA A 35 7.86 -9.71 4.29
N THR A 36 9.09 -9.83 4.76
CA THR A 36 10.28 -9.41 4.02
C THR A 36 11.34 -10.51 4.00
N GLN A 37 12.09 -10.55 2.90
CA GLN A 37 13.27 -11.39 2.74
C GLN A 37 14.48 -10.49 2.44
N GLY A 38 15.28 -10.22 3.48
CA GLY A 38 16.40 -9.30 3.37
C GLY A 38 15.95 -7.86 3.13
N THR A 39 16.29 -7.30 1.96
CA THR A 39 15.94 -5.92 1.59
C THR A 39 14.74 -5.82 0.65
N LEU A 40 14.01 -6.93 0.45
CA LEU A 40 12.85 -7.01 -0.43
C LEU A 40 11.63 -7.51 0.33
N VAL A 41 10.45 -7.17 -0.17
CA VAL A 41 9.20 -7.79 0.26
C VAL A 41 9.17 -9.22 -0.25
N GLU A 42 8.76 -10.14 0.61
CA GLU A 42 8.55 -11.52 0.19
C GLU A 42 7.24 -11.62 -0.61
N THR A 43 7.34 -12.10 -1.86
CA THR A 43 6.21 -12.15 -2.79
C THR A 43 5.97 -13.57 -3.30
N PHE A 44 4.71 -13.87 -3.58
CA PHE A 44 4.24 -15.18 -4.00
C PHE A 44 3.46 -15.09 -5.30
N PRO A 45 3.49 -16.15 -6.14
CA PRO A 45 2.77 -16.16 -7.42
C PRO A 45 1.26 -16.38 -7.26
N THR A 46 0.81 -16.99 -6.17
CA THR A 46 -0.60 -17.31 -5.88
C THR A 46 -0.91 -17.14 -4.40
N GLU A 47 -2.19 -17.02 -4.07
CA GLU A 47 -2.68 -17.03 -2.68
C GLU A 47 -2.24 -18.32 -1.96
N ASP A 48 -2.46 -19.47 -2.59
CA ASP A 48 -2.10 -20.78 -2.03
C ASP A 48 -0.61 -20.88 -1.73
N ALA A 49 0.26 -20.35 -2.60
CA ALA A 49 1.70 -20.35 -2.37
C ALA A 49 2.08 -19.51 -1.13
N ALA A 50 1.44 -18.37 -0.93
CA ALA A 50 1.63 -17.55 0.26
C ALA A 50 1.16 -18.28 1.53
N ARG A 51 -0.03 -18.90 1.48
CA ARG A 51 -0.59 -19.66 2.62
C ARG A 51 0.27 -20.88 2.97
N CYS A 52 0.64 -21.70 1.99
CA CYS A 52 1.50 -22.86 2.22
C CYS A 52 2.86 -22.46 2.78
N HIS A 53 3.44 -21.35 2.31
CA HIS A 53 4.69 -20.85 2.88
C HIS A 53 4.51 -20.40 4.34
N ALA A 54 3.47 -19.61 4.62
CA ALA A 54 3.15 -19.17 5.98
C ALA A 54 2.96 -20.36 6.93
N GLU A 55 2.25 -21.40 6.51
CA GLU A 55 2.09 -22.64 7.29
C GLU A 55 3.44 -23.34 7.54
N GLN A 56 4.27 -23.49 6.51
CA GLN A 56 5.59 -24.13 6.64
C GLN A 56 6.52 -23.37 7.59
N GLN A 57 6.44 -22.04 7.58
CA GLN A 57 7.23 -21.18 8.48
C GLN A 57 6.55 -20.92 9.82
N SER A 58 5.38 -21.52 10.08
CA SER A 58 4.57 -21.28 11.28
C SER A 58 4.29 -19.79 11.53
N TRP A 59 4.01 -19.05 10.46
CA TRP A 59 3.67 -17.64 10.52
C TRP A 59 2.28 -17.41 11.12
N PRO A 60 2.13 -16.41 12.02
CA PRO A 60 0.82 -16.03 12.53
C PRO A 60 -0.14 -15.67 11.40
N SER A 61 -1.35 -16.20 11.51
CA SER A 61 -2.40 -16.04 10.50
C SER A 61 -3.66 -15.49 11.17
N GLY A 62 -4.23 -14.45 10.59
CA GLY A 62 -5.51 -13.90 11.01
C GLY A 62 -6.68 -14.85 10.71
N PRO A 63 -7.91 -14.48 11.13
CA PRO A 63 -9.09 -15.25 10.79
C PRO A 63 -9.29 -15.35 9.25
N PRO A 64 -9.96 -16.39 8.75
CA PRO A 64 -10.27 -16.50 7.32
C PRO A 64 -11.14 -15.32 6.87
N GLU A 65 -10.63 -14.54 5.94
CA GLU A 65 -11.33 -13.40 5.34
C GLU A 65 -11.29 -13.48 3.81
N ALA A 66 -12.16 -12.71 3.16
CA ALA A 66 -12.12 -12.55 1.72
C ALA A 66 -10.75 -11.97 1.29
N LEU A 67 -10.20 -12.48 0.19
CA LEU A 67 -8.92 -12.02 -0.35
C LEU A 67 -8.98 -10.50 -0.58
N SER A 68 -8.11 -9.77 0.10
CA SER A 68 -7.94 -8.34 -0.13
C SER A 68 -7.15 -8.12 -1.43
N ILE A 69 -7.61 -7.19 -2.25
CA ILE A 69 -6.98 -6.83 -3.53
C ILE A 69 -6.58 -5.36 -3.48
N VAL A 70 -5.31 -5.10 -3.73
CA VAL A 70 -4.74 -3.77 -3.87
C VAL A 70 -4.43 -3.53 -5.34
N ASP A 71 -5.33 -2.82 -6.03
CA ASP A 71 -5.12 -2.43 -7.43
C ASP A 71 -4.51 -1.03 -7.51
N VAL A 72 -3.23 -0.98 -7.89
CA VAL A 72 -2.49 0.30 -8.06
C VAL A 72 -2.34 0.68 -9.53
N ARG A 73 -2.91 -0.08 -10.47
CA ARG A 73 -2.86 0.24 -11.90
C ARG A 73 -3.62 1.52 -12.22
N GLY A 74 -4.76 1.75 -11.56
CA GLY A 74 -5.52 3.00 -11.71
C GLY A 74 -4.70 4.25 -11.35
N VAL A 75 -3.87 4.15 -10.31
CA VAL A 75 -2.94 5.23 -9.92
C VAL A 75 -1.87 5.45 -10.98
N LYS A 76 -1.31 4.38 -11.55
CA LYS A 76 -0.33 4.45 -12.63
C LYS A 76 -0.92 5.08 -13.88
N ASP A 77 -2.10 4.64 -14.30
CA ASP A 77 -2.79 5.16 -15.48
C ASP A 77 -3.15 6.64 -15.33
N TYR A 78 -3.53 7.07 -14.13
CA TYR A 78 -3.75 8.49 -13.83
C TYR A 78 -2.45 9.30 -13.97
N LEU A 79 -1.34 8.83 -13.39
CA LEU A 79 -0.05 9.51 -13.45
C LEU A 79 0.55 9.55 -14.86
N ASP A 80 0.27 8.53 -15.67
CA ASP A 80 0.63 8.42 -17.09
C ASP A 80 -0.35 9.20 -18.00
N ARG A 81 -1.38 9.86 -17.43
CA ARG A 81 -2.41 10.63 -18.15
C ARG A 81 -3.25 9.80 -19.14
N LYS A 82 -3.40 8.49 -18.89
CA LYS A 82 -4.32 7.64 -19.65
C LYS A 82 -5.76 7.81 -19.19
N VAL A 83 -5.95 8.21 -17.93
CA VAL A 83 -7.24 8.62 -17.35
C VAL A 83 -7.12 10.01 -16.72
N ASN A 84 -8.23 10.76 -16.74
CA ASN A 84 -8.25 12.16 -16.28
C ASN A 84 -8.72 12.33 -14.83
N THR A 85 -9.32 11.29 -14.24
CA THR A 85 -9.83 11.30 -12.88
C THR A 85 -8.99 10.36 -12.03
N LEU A 86 -8.59 10.82 -10.85
CA LEU A 86 -7.93 9.97 -9.86
C LEU A 86 -9.00 9.20 -9.08
N ASP A 87 -8.86 7.89 -9.02
CA ASP A 87 -9.53 7.07 -8.02
C ASP A 87 -8.85 7.32 -6.67
N GLU A 88 -9.54 8.00 -5.77
CA GLU A 88 -9.02 8.40 -4.47
C GLU A 88 -8.88 7.21 -3.50
N GLU A 89 -9.69 6.16 -3.64
CA GLU A 89 -9.59 4.93 -2.86
C GLU A 89 -8.32 4.16 -3.25
N ALA A 90 -8.11 4.00 -4.56
CA ALA A 90 -6.90 3.38 -5.09
C ALA A 90 -5.65 4.21 -4.74
N ALA A 91 -5.75 5.54 -4.76
CA ALA A 91 -4.68 6.44 -4.35
C ALA A 91 -4.30 6.26 -2.88
N LEU A 92 -5.29 6.22 -1.99
CA LEU A 92 -5.06 6.04 -0.56
C LEU A 92 -4.45 4.67 -0.27
N THR A 93 -5.00 3.62 -0.87
CA THR A 93 -4.49 2.25 -0.76
C THR A 93 -3.04 2.15 -1.25
N CYS A 94 -2.71 2.78 -2.38
CA CYS A 94 -1.35 2.83 -2.90
C CYS A 94 -0.36 3.50 -1.94
N VAL A 95 -0.79 4.58 -1.27
CA VAL A 95 0.05 5.31 -0.32
C VAL A 95 0.25 4.52 0.96
N ASN A 96 -0.81 3.94 1.51
CA ASN A 96 -0.76 3.13 2.72
C ASN A 96 0.14 1.92 2.54
N LEU A 97 -0.10 1.11 1.49
CA LEU A 97 0.73 -0.05 1.20
C LEU A 97 2.22 0.34 1.04
N ALA A 98 2.51 1.45 0.36
CA ALA A 98 3.89 1.89 0.18
C ALA A 98 4.55 2.32 1.50
N ASP A 99 3.79 2.88 2.44
CA ASP A 99 4.31 3.23 3.76
C ASP A 99 4.51 2.00 4.65
N ASP A 100 3.67 0.98 4.54
CA ASP A 100 3.87 -0.31 5.23
C ASP A 100 5.07 -1.06 4.66
N VAL A 101 5.29 -1.02 3.34
CA VAL A 101 6.51 -1.54 2.71
C VAL A 101 7.75 -0.81 3.24
N ARG A 102 7.71 0.53 3.33
CA ARG A 102 8.85 1.30 3.88
C ARG A 102 9.10 0.95 5.33
N HIS A 103 8.04 0.86 6.13
CA HIS A 103 8.12 0.49 7.54
C HIS A 103 8.77 -0.89 7.70
N SER A 104 8.29 -1.87 6.95
CA SER A 104 8.77 -3.27 6.99
C SER A 104 10.20 -3.43 6.50
N LEU A 105 10.63 -2.59 5.55
CA LEU A 105 12.00 -2.57 5.01
C LEU A 105 12.93 -1.58 5.73
N HIS A 106 12.48 -0.96 6.83
CA HIS A 106 13.21 0.07 7.57
C HIS A 106 13.71 1.23 6.69
N LEU A 107 12.94 1.59 5.66
CA LEU A 107 13.23 2.70 4.77
C LEU A 107 12.71 4.03 5.36
N PRO A 108 13.32 5.17 5.01
CA PRO A 108 12.84 6.48 5.43
C PRO A 108 11.39 6.71 5.01
N ARG A 109 10.60 7.33 5.89
CA ARG A 109 9.24 7.77 5.55
C ARG A 109 9.28 8.71 4.35
N SER A 110 8.28 8.59 3.48
CA SER A 110 8.20 9.38 2.25
C SER A 110 7.69 10.82 2.44
N ARG A 111 7.11 11.13 3.59
CA ARG A 111 6.29 12.33 3.80
C ARG A 111 7.01 13.42 4.61
N SER A 112 7.07 14.62 4.04
CA SER A 112 7.35 15.85 4.80
C SER A 112 6.06 16.37 5.44
N ARG A 113 6.13 17.33 6.38
CA ARG A 113 4.93 17.93 7.01
C ARG A 113 3.93 18.49 5.99
N ALA A 114 4.40 19.05 4.87
CA ALA A 114 3.52 19.59 3.83
C ALA A 114 2.80 18.50 3.03
N VAL A 115 3.41 17.32 2.89
CA VAL A 115 2.79 16.15 2.24
C VAL A 115 1.77 15.50 3.17
N GLN A 116 1.96 15.61 4.49
CA GLN A 116 1.02 15.09 5.48
C GLN A 116 -0.38 15.69 5.34
N ALA A 117 -0.51 17.01 5.20
CA ALA A 117 -1.83 17.66 5.05
C ALA A 117 -2.60 17.18 3.80
N VAL A 118 -1.89 16.86 2.71
CA VAL A 118 -2.50 16.32 1.48
C VAL A 118 -2.95 14.88 1.68
N TYR A 119 -2.18 14.08 2.42
CA TYR A 119 -2.59 12.75 2.84
C TYR A 119 -3.81 12.80 3.77
N ASP A 120 -3.81 13.67 4.77
CA ASP A 120 -4.92 13.80 5.73
C ASP A 120 -6.21 14.16 4.99
N LYS A 121 -6.14 15.11 4.05
CA LYS A 121 -7.27 15.44 3.17
C LYS A 121 -7.72 14.24 2.33
N LEU A 122 -6.80 13.42 1.82
CA LEU A 122 -7.15 12.20 1.08
C LEU A 122 -7.91 11.20 1.98
N VAL A 123 -7.45 11.01 3.22
CA VAL A 123 -8.11 10.17 4.22
C VAL A 123 -9.51 10.68 4.55
N GLU A 124 -9.64 11.98 4.84
CA GLU A 124 -10.93 12.60 5.18
C GLU A 124 -11.95 12.46 4.05
N ARG A 125 -11.53 12.53 2.78
CA ARG A 125 -12.43 12.34 1.63
C ARG A 125 -12.89 10.90 1.44
N GLN A 126 -12.06 9.93 1.83
CA GLN A 126 -12.43 8.50 1.79
C GLN A 126 -13.28 8.09 2.99
N PHE A 127 -13.10 8.76 4.12
CA PHE A 127 -13.84 8.48 5.35
C PHE A 127 -14.49 9.76 5.90
N PRO A 128 -15.57 10.26 5.27
CA PRO A 128 -16.19 11.54 5.64
C PRO A 128 -16.67 11.59 7.10
N TYR A 129 -17.02 10.43 7.66
CA TYR A 129 -17.44 10.27 9.05
C TYR A 129 -16.34 10.56 10.09
N LEU A 130 -15.09 10.74 9.65
CA LEU A 130 -13.97 11.16 10.52
C LEU A 130 -13.94 12.67 10.77
N THR A 131 -14.77 13.47 10.08
CA THR A 131 -14.77 14.93 10.20
C THR A 131 -16.10 15.48 10.70
N ASP A 132 -16.05 16.51 11.56
CA ASP A 132 -17.22 17.31 11.95
C ASP A 132 -17.77 18.06 10.72
N ASP A 133 -19.09 17.96 10.48
CA ASP A 133 -19.85 18.43 9.31
C ASP A 133 -19.58 19.89 8.85
N SER A 134 -18.94 20.71 9.68
CA SER A 134 -18.69 22.14 9.44
C SER A 134 -17.54 22.46 8.46
N ARG A 135 -16.71 21.48 8.05
CA ARG A 135 -15.53 21.69 7.16
C ARG A 135 -15.74 21.28 5.70
N SER A 136 -16.95 20.81 5.35
CA SER A 136 -17.29 20.11 4.10
C SER A 136 -16.82 20.83 2.80
N ASP A 137 -17.01 22.14 2.67
CA ASP A 137 -16.75 22.82 1.39
C ASP A 137 -15.27 23.06 1.05
N ALA A 138 -14.40 23.23 2.05
CA ALA A 138 -12.96 23.44 1.83
C ALA A 138 -12.21 22.14 1.48
N LEU A 139 -12.77 20.99 1.87
CA LEU A 139 -12.24 19.66 1.58
C LEU A 139 -12.66 19.16 0.17
N ASN A 140 -13.70 19.77 -0.42
CA ASN A 140 -14.31 19.29 -1.66
C ASN A 140 -13.51 19.55 -2.95
N ARG A 141 -12.46 20.38 -2.94
CA ARG A 141 -11.66 20.65 -4.14
C ARG A 141 -10.18 20.57 -3.87
N TRP A 142 -9.47 19.89 -4.77
CA TRP A 142 -8.02 19.94 -4.82
C TRP A 142 -7.57 21.24 -5.51
N SER A 143 -6.74 22.01 -4.84
CA SER A 143 -5.95 23.08 -5.47
C SER A 143 -4.87 22.47 -6.37
N SER A 144 -4.37 23.28 -7.31
CA SER A 144 -3.26 22.85 -8.19
C SER A 144 -2.00 22.47 -7.40
N GLN A 145 -1.74 23.15 -6.28
CA GLN A 145 -0.60 22.84 -5.42
C GLN A 145 -0.79 21.49 -4.71
N GLU A 146 -1.97 21.22 -4.16
CA GLU A 146 -2.27 19.94 -3.51
C GLU A 146 -2.20 18.78 -4.52
N LEU A 147 -2.77 18.95 -5.72
CA LEU A 147 -2.64 17.95 -6.79
C LEU A 147 -1.17 17.69 -7.14
N GLY A 148 -0.35 18.74 -7.23
CA GLY A 148 1.08 18.60 -7.49
C GLY A 148 1.81 17.81 -6.40
N GLN A 149 1.43 17.98 -5.13
CA GLN A 149 1.99 17.21 -4.02
C GLN A 149 1.47 15.77 -3.98
N LEU A 150 0.17 15.57 -4.22
CA LEU A 150 -0.47 14.26 -4.31
C LEU A 150 0.20 13.43 -5.41
N GLN A 151 0.40 14.00 -6.60
CA GLN A 151 1.10 13.31 -7.70
C GLN A 151 2.56 12.95 -7.35
N LYS A 152 3.28 13.82 -6.60
CA LYS A 152 4.64 13.49 -6.13
C LYS A 152 4.62 12.34 -5.13
N MET A 153 3.67 12.35 -4.20
CA MET A 153 3.47 11.29 -3.22
C MET A 153 3.14 9.97 -3.92
N LEU A 154 2.18 9.95 -4.84
CA LEU A 154 1.80 8.75 -5.59
C LEU A 154 2.96 8.20 -6.43
N ARG A 155 3.74 9.07 -7.11
CA ARG A 155 4.94 8.62 -7.84
C ARG A 155 5.99 8.01 -6.92
N SER A 156 6.20 8.58 -5.74
CA SER A 156 7.12 8.04 -4.74
C SER A 156 6.63 6.69 -4.21
N SER A 157 5.34 6.56 -3.91
CA SER A 157 4.70 5.33 -3.48
C SER A 157 4.79 4.23 -4.54
N LEU A 158 4.42 4.51 -5.79
CA LEU A 158 4.57 3.55 -6.88
C LEU A 158 6.01 3.07 -7.04
N ARG A 159 6.99 3.98 -7.02
CA ARG A 159 8.41 3.60 -7.11
C ARG A 159 8.83 2.67 -5.96
N CYS A 160 8.34 2.94 -4.76
CA CYS A 160 8.60 2.10 -3.60
C CYS A 160 8.02 0.70 -3.79
N LEU A 161 6.78 0.60 -4.27
CA LEU A 161 6.15 -0.69 -4.56
C LEU A 161 6.88 -1.42 -5.69
N GLU A 162 7.24 -0.74 -6.78
CA GLU A 162 7.96 -1.33 -7.93
C GLU A 162 9.35 -1.82 -7.54
N THR A 163 10.01 -1.18 -6.57
CA THR A 163 11.35 -1.58 -6.11
C THR A 163 11.27 -2.66 -5.02
N GLY A 164 10.37 -2.50 -4.06
CA GLY A 164 10.22 -3.40 -2.91
C GLY A 164 9.60 -4.74 -3.28
N LEU A 165 8.69 -4.77 -4.26
CA LEU A 165 8.04 -5.98 -4.78
C LEU A 165 8.74 -6.53 -6.04
N ALA A 166 9.95 -6.08 -6.33
CA ALA A 166 10.74 -6.60 -7.45
C ALA A 166 11.12 -8.07 -7.19
N GLU A 167 11.12 -8.89 -8.24
CA GLU A 167 11.53 -10.29 -8.13
C GLU A 167 12.97 -10.39 -7.58
N PRO A 168 13.24 -11.25 -6.58
CA PRO A 168 14.58 -11.76 -6.39
C PRO A 168 14.99 -12.45 -7.71
N TRP A 169 16.16 -12.14 -8.25
CA TRP A 169 16.68 -12.62 -9.54
C TRP A 169 16.88 -14.16 -9.63
N TYR A 170 16.27 -14.95 -8.75
CA TYR A 170 16.42 -16.40 -8.62
C TYR A 170 15.18 -17.18 -9.07
N ALA A 171 14.52 -16.75 -10.14
CA ALA A 171 13.48 -17.53 -10.81
C ALA A 171 13.82 -17.74 -12.30
N VAL A 172 15.03 -18.24 -12.56
CA VAL A 172 15.33 -18.96 -13.80
C VAL A 172 16.19 -20.18 -13.43
N GLY A 173 15.52 -21.30 -13.17
CA GLY A 173 16.10 -22.62 -12.98
C GLY A 173 15.20 -23.65 -13.65
#